data_AF-A0A914UXJ5-F1
#
_entry.id   AF-A0A914UXJ5-F1
#
_cell.length_a   1.000
_cell.length_b   1.000
_cell.length_c   1.000
_cell.angle_alpha   90.00
_cell.angle_beta   90.00
_cell.angle_gamma   90.00
#
_symmetry.space_group_name_H-M   'P 1'
#
loop_
_entity.id
_entity.type
_entity.pdbx_description
1 polymer ?
#
loop_
_entity_poly.entity_id
_entity_poly.type
_entity_poly.pdbx_seq_one_letter_code
_entity_poly.pdbx_strand_id
1 'polypeptide(L)'
;MLSPPTQLVFADKLDYRLMAVGIVFCLIQAILPPIVWLFMGQFVTNSIRREIGKCNRTVAFERWQNNDSWIVGDNTSLFRNESLANVNQTKLDQEFKENAPLVFWMMLGLSLITFAAAFLQRLTWEISAVRQVFRVKKAYISKLLHMDVAWLESRHSGEVAAMLHDHADSIYQGIADHLPMTIFIIANLIATLIVCFLTQWKTTLVMLTAIPILIITRIIFTKWFCKTLEDEQQLQGKLANLVQETFNCI
;
A
#
# COMPACT_ATOMS: atom_id res chain seq x y z
N MET A 1 25.16 6.73 -27.96
CA MET A 1 24.84 8.06 -27.40
C MET A 1 23.78 7.88 -26.33
N LEU A 2 24.22 7.47 -25.13
CA LEU A 2 23.62 7.62 -23.80
C LEU A 2 24.46 6.72 -22.88
N SER A 3 25.40 7.33 -22.15
CA SER A 3 26.15 6.65 -21.10
C SER A 3 25.19 6.24 -19.98
N PRO A 4 25.28 5.01 -19.43
CA PRO A 4 24.50 4.66 -18.25
C PRO A 4 24.88 5.57 -17.07
N PRO A 5 23.95 5.87 -16.15
CA PRO A 5 24.21 6.77 -15.04
C PRO A 5 25.35 6.25 -14.16
N THR A 6 26.32 7.12 -13.88
CA THR A 6 27.59 6.84 -13.18
C THR A 6 27.42 6.32 -11.74
N GLN A 7 26.20 6.36 -11.19
CA GLN A 7 25.88 5.82 -9.86
C GLN A 7 25.79 4.28 -9.82
N LEU A 8 25.61 3.61 -10.97
CA LEU A 8 25.46 2.14 -11.04
C LEU A 8 26.77 1.38 -11.30
N VAL A 9 27.91 2.07 -11.43
CA VAL A 9 29.20 1.45 -11.78
C VAL A 9 29.71 0.46 -10.71
N PHE A 10 29.19 0.54 -9.47
CA PHE A 10 29.63 -0.29 -8.35
C PHE A 10 28.79 -1.55 -8.11
N ALA A 11 27.69 -1.76 -8.85
CA ALA A 11 26.84 -2.93 -8.69
C ALA A 11 27.41 -4.15 -9.43
N ASP A 12 27.69 -5.23 -8.71
CA ASP A 12 28.12 -6.49 -9.33
C ASP A 12 26.93 -7.21 -9.99
N LYS A 13 27.23 -8.19 -10.85
CA LYS A 13 26.21 -9.06 -11.48
C LYS A 13 25.29 -9.72 -10.46
N LEU A 14 25.77 -9.95 -9.24
CA LEU A 14 24.99 -10.55 -8.15
C LEU A 14 23.96 -9.54 -7.56
N ASP A 15 24.33 -8.27 -7.42
CA ASP A 15 23.43 -7.24 -6.91
C ASP A 15 22.30 -6.95 -7.92
N TYR A 16 22.62 -6.96 -9.22
CA TYR A 16 21.60 -6.87 -10.28
C TYR A 16 20.62 -8.05 -10.26
N ARG A 17 21.11 -9.27 -10.01
CA ARG A 17 20.25 -10.47 -9.87
C ARG A 17 19.36 -10.38 -8.63
N LEU A 18 19.88 -9.89 -7.50
CA LEU A 18 19.09 -9.67 -6.29
C LEU A 18 17.99 -8.64 -6.54
N MET A 19 18.32 -7.48 -7.13
CA MET A 19 17.34 -6.46 -7.45
C MET A 19 16.25 -6.98 -8.41
N ALA A 20 16.62 -7.77 -9.44
CA ALA A 20 15.66 -8.38 -10.34
C ALA A 20 14.70 -9.34 -9.62
N VAL A 21 15.20 -10.18 -8.72
CA VAL A 21 14.37 -11.07 -7.89
C VAL A 21 13.44 -10.26 -6.99
N GLY A 22 13.95 -9.19 -6.36
CA GLY A 22 13.14 -8.27 -5.54
C GLY A 22 12.01 -7.60 -6.33
N ILE A 23 12.25 -7.23 -7.59
CA ILE A 23 11.21 -6.66 -8.48
C ILE A 23 10.15 -7.71 -8.80
N VAL A 24 10.52 -8.96 -9.08
CA VAL A 24 9.55 -10.02 -9.37
C VAL A 24 8.63 -10.28 -8.17
N PHE A 25 9.18 -10.39 -6.95
CA PHE A 25 8.38 -10.54 -5.75
C PHE A 25 7.48 -9.32 -5.49
N CYS A 26 7.97 -8.11 -5.80
CA CYS A 26 7.18 -6.89 -5.73
C CYS A 26 5.96 -6.91 -6.66
N LEU A 27 6.14 -7.33 -7.91
CA LEU A 27 5.05 -7.42 -8.88
C LEU A 27 4.00 -8.45 -8.45
N ILE A 28 4.45 -9.60 -7.92
CA ILE A 28 3.54 -10.62 -7.37
C ILE A 28 2.76 -10.04 -6.19
N GLN A 29 3.44 -9.40 -5.24
CA GLN A 29 2.78 -8.79 -4.08
C GLN A 29 1.80 -7.68 -4.49
N ALA A 30 2.12 -6.86 -5.51
CA ALA A 30 1.28 -5.76 -5.95
C ALA A 30 -0.07 -6.20 -6.53
N ILE A 31 -0.14 -7.39 -7.15
CA ILE A 31 -1.35 -7.91 -7.78
C ILE A 31 -2.31 -8.56 -6.77
N LEU A 32 -1.79 -9.02 -5.63
CA LEU A 32 -2.56 -9.80 -4.66
C LEU A 32 -3.63 -9.00 -3.89
N PRO A 33 -3.39 -7.77 -3.39
CA PRO A 33 -4.42 -7.00 -2.66
C PRO A 33 -5.71 -6.76 -3.45
N PRO A 34 -5.67 -6.34 -4.74
CA PRO A 34 -6.86 -6.23 -5.58
C PRO A 34 -7.64 -7.55 -5.71
N ILE A 35 -6.92 -8.67 -5.86
CA ILE A 35 -7.53 -10.00 -5.99
C ILE A 35 -8.23 -10.40 -4.69
N VAL A 36 -7.59 -10.19 -3.54
CA VAL A 36 -8.19 -10.46 -2.22
C VAL A 36 -9.46 -9.65 -2.02
N TRP A 37 -9.47 -8.37 -2.41
CA TRP A 37 -10.66 -7.53 -2.36
C TRP A 37 -11.80 -8.05 -3.24
N LEU A 38 -11.49 -8.57 -4.43
CA LEU A 38 -12.49 -9.15 -5.32
C LEU A 38 -13.15 -10.39 -4.72
N PHE A 39 -12.34 -11.31 -4.17
CA PHE A 39 -12.88 -12.50 -3.50
C PHE A 39 -13.70 -12.15 -2.26
N MET A 40 -13.23 -11.20 -1.45
CA MET A 40 -14.01 -10.70 -0.32
C MET A 40 -15.32 -10.07 -0.79
N GLY A 41 -15.32 -9.32 -1.90
CA GLY A 41 -16.53 -8.77 -2.51
C GLY A 41 -17.54 -9.85 -2.91
N GLN A 42 -17.09 -10.97 -3.48
CA GLN A 42 -17.94 -12.11 -3.79
C GLN A 42 -18.52 -12.75 -2.52
N PHE A 43 -17.68 -12.98 -1.51
CA PHE A 43 -18.14 -13.53 -0.23
C PHE A 43 -19.17 -12.64 0.46
N VAL A 44 -18.93 -11.32 0.49
CA VAL A 44 -19.86 -10.35 1.06
C VAL A 44 -21.17 -10.32 0.28
N THR A 45 -21.14 -10.32 -1.06
CA THR A 45 -22.34 -10.37 -1.90
C THR A 45 -23.18 -11.62 -1.61
N ASN A 46 -22.49 -12.74 -1.46
CA ASN A 46 -23.06 -14.02 -1.12
C ASN A 46 -23.69 -13.99 0.29
N SER A 47 -23.01 -13.44 1.29
CA SER A 47 -23.56 -13.25 2.64
C SER A 47 -24.80 -12.35 2.65
N ILE A 48 -24.77 -11.24 1.90
CA ILE A 48 -25.93 -10.33 1.75
C ILE A 48 -27.11 -11.05 1.13
N ARG A 49 -26.90 -11.85 0.07
CA ARG A 49 -27.97 -12.63 -0.58
C ARG A 49 -28.65 -13.59 0.40
N ARG A 50 -27.86 -14.24 1.27
CA ARG A 50 -28.38 -15.12 2.33
C ARG A 50 -29.23 -14.35 3.35
N GLU A 51 -28.75 -13.19 3.81
CA GLU A 51 -29.48 -12.35 4.76
C GLU A 51 -30.76 -11.75 4.16
N ILE A 52 -30.75 -11.33 2.89
CA ILE A 52 -31.95 -10.88 2.17
C ILE A 52 -33.00 -12.00 2.13
N GLY A 53 -32.59 -13.25 1.87
CA GLY A 53 -33.50 -14.39 1.92
C GLY A 53 -34.19 -14.52 3.28
N LYS A 54 -33.43 -14.39 4.38
CA LYS A 54 -33.97 -14.48 5.74
C LYS A 54 -34.93 -13.34 6.05
N CYS A 55 -34.58 -12.12 5.66
CA CYS A 55 -35.42 -10.94 5.82
C CYS A 55 -36.73 -11.06 5.03
N ASN A 56 -36.68 -11.56 3.79
CA ASN A 56 -37.88 -11.75 2.98
C ASN A 56 -38.87 -12.73 3.66
N ARG A 57 -38.35 -13.73 4.37
CA ARG A 57 -39.17 -14.67 5.15
C ARG A 57 -39.80 -14.02 6.38
N THR A 58 -39.07 -13.21 7.15
CA THR A 58 -39.65 -12.52 8.32
C THR A 58 -40.72 -11.52 7.90
N VAL A 59 -40.49 -10.79 6.80
CA VAL A 59 -41.47 -9.84 6.24
C VAL A 59 -42.70 -10.57 5.68
N ALA A 60 -42.53 -11.74 5.04
CA ALA A 60 -43.65 -12.56 4.59
C ALA A 60 -44.50 -13.05 5.76
N PHE A 61 -43.87 -13.51 6.84
CA PHE A 61 -44.55 -13.94 8.06
C PHE A 61 -45.31 -12.80 8.74
N GLU A 62 -44.72 -11.61 8.83
CA GLU A 62 -45.38 -10.43 9.37
C GLU A 62 -46.59 -10.01 8.51
N ARG A 63 -46.48 -10.08 7.18
CA ARG A 63 -47.62 -9.84 6.28
C ARG A 63 -48.72 -10.89 6.44
N TRP A 64 -48.36 -12.15 6.65
CA TRP A 64 -49.33 -13.21 6.93
C TRP A 64 -50.06 -12.95 8.26
N GLN A 65 -49.32 -12.50 9.28
CA GLN A 65 -49.90 -12.22 10.60
C GLN A 65 -50.76 -10.96 10.65
N ASN A 66 -50.39 -9.89 9.93
CA ASN A 66 -51.13 -8.62 9.90
C ASN A 66 -52.30 -8.61 8.90
N ASN A 67 -52.48 -9.66 8.09
CA ASN A 67 -53.62 -9.74 7.18
C ASN A 67 -54.84 -10.31 7.92
N ASP A 68 -55.57 -9.44 8.64
CA ASP A 68 -56.76 -9.78 9.43
C ASP A 68 -58.00 -10.19 8.60
N SER A 69 -57.91 -10.18 7.26
CA SER A 69 -59.01 -10.63 6.40
C SER A 69 -58.91 -12.13 6.15
N TRP A 70 -59.66 -12.91 6.93
CA TRP A 70 -59.91 -14.36 6.78
C TRP A 70 -60.70 -14.70 5.49
N ILE A 71 -60.49 -13.96 4.40
CA ILE A 71 -61.11 -14.24 3.11
C ILE A 71 -60.30 -15.34 2.44
N VAL A 72 -60.98 -16.46 2.18
CA VAL A 72 -60.53 -17.64 1.44
C VAL A 72 -60.23 -17.25 -0.02
N GLY A 73 -59.18 -16.47 -0.23
CA GLY A 73 -58.46 -16.36 -1.49
C GLY A 73 -57.33 -17.38 -1.49
N ASP A 74 -57.11 -18.04 -2.63
CA ASP A 74 -56.25 -19.19 -2.89
C ASP A 74 -55.00 -19.32 -1.98
N ASN A 75 -55.22 -19.77 -0.74
CA ASN A 75 -54.23 -19.90 0.32
C ASN A 75 -53.13 -20.89 -0.08
N THR A 76 -53.46 -21.82 -0.98
CA THR A 76 -52.53 -22.74 -1.62
C THR A 76 -51.36 -22.03 -2.32
N SER A 77 -51.56 -20.83 -2.86
CA SER A 77 -50.52 -20.08 -3.57
C SER A 77 -49.52 -19.39 -2.63
N LEU A 78 -49.99 -18.86 -1.49
CA LEU A 78 -49.15 -18.28 -0.43
C LEU A 78 -48.28 -19.35 0.24
N PHE A 79 -48.89 -20.47 0.66
CA PHE A 79 -48.14 -21.60 1.23
C PHE A 79 -47.15 -22.20 0.22
N ARG A 80 -47.50 -22.25 -1.07
CA ARG A 80 -46.59 -22.70 -2.12
C ARG A 80 -45.39 -21.75 -2.27
N ASN A 81 -45.62 -20.43 -2.29
CA ASN A 81 -44.55 -19.45 -2.41
C ASN A 81 -43.62 -19.45 -1.19
N GLU A 82 -44.14 -19.62 0.02
CA GLU A 82 -43.33 -19.80 1.22
C GLU A 82 -42.54 -21.12 1.22
N SER A 83 -43.15 -22.22 0.75
CA SER A 83 -42.45 -23.50 0.63
C SER A 83 -41.31 -23.43 -0.39
N LEU A 84 -41.51 -22.74 -1.52
CA LEU A 84 -40.49 -22.51 -2.54
C LEU A 84 -39.37 -21.60 -2.02
N ALA A 85 -39.72 -20.55 -1.26
CA ALA A 85 -38.74 -19.67 -0.63
C ALA A 85 -37.89 -20.41 0.41
N ASN A 86 -38.51 -21.25 1.23
CA ASN A 86 -37.81 -22.10 2.20
C ASN A 86 -36.87 -23.10 1.52
N VAL A 87 -37.31 -23.75 0.43
CA VAL A 87 -36.46 -24.69 -0.33
C VAL A 87 -35.29 -23.97 -1.01
N ASN A 88 -35.50 -22.75 -1.52
CA ASN A 88 -34.41 -21.97 -2.12
C ASN A 88 -33.41 -21.47 -1.08
N GLN A 89 -33.87 -21.12 0.13
CA GLN A 89 -32.98 -20.73 1.22
C GLN A 89 -32.18 -21.90 1.78
N THR A 90 -32.79 -23.07 1.99
CA THR A 90 -32.07 -24.24 2.50
C THR A 90 -31.03 -24.74 1.51
N LYS A 91 -31.31 -24.67 0.21
CA LYS A 91 -30.34 -24.95 -0.85
C LYS A 91 -29.17 -23.96 -0.82
N LEU A 92 -29.45 -22.66 -0.73
CA LEU A 92 -28.41 -21.65 -0.56
C LEU A 92 -27.57 -21.94 0.69
N ASP A 93 -28.18 -22.14 1.86
CA ASP A 93 -27.49 -22.40 3.11
C ASP A 93 -26.61 -23.67 3.07
N GLN A 94 -27.05 -24.71 2.34
CA GLN A 94 -26.25 -25.92 2.10
C GLN A 94 -25.05 -25.64 1.19
N GLU A 95 -25.25 -24.98 0.05
CA GLU A 95 -24.15 -24.57 -0.84
C GLU A 95 -23.15 -23.64 -0.12
N PHE A 96 -23.63 -22.76 0.75
CA PHE A 96 -22.77 -21.92 1.58
C PHE A 96 -21.95 -22.73 2.57
N LYS A 97 -22.57 -23.68 3.26
CA LYS A 97 -21.90 -24.47 4.31
C LYS A 97 -20.80 -25.36 3.72
N GLU A 98 -21.01 -25.87 2.52
CA GLU A 98 -20.03 -26.70 1.81
C GLU A 98 -18.89 -25.86 1.21
N ASN A 99 -19.18 -24.67 0.67
CA ASN A 99 -18.17 -23.81 0.02
C ASN A 99 -17.43 -22.87 0.98
N ALA A 100 -18.01 -22.52 2.13
CA ALA A 100 -17.41 -21.62 3.12
C ALA A 100 -16.02 -22.05 3.63
N PRO A 101 -15.77 -23.32 4.01
CA PRO A 101 -14.44 -23.71 4.48
C PRO A 101 -13.39 -23.57 3.37
N LEU A 102 -13.73 -23.90 2.12
CA LEU A 102 -12.81 -23.81 0.99
C LEU A 102 -12.41 -22.35 0.71
N VAL A 103 -13.37 -21.44 0.69
CA VAL A 103 -13.10 -19.99 0.51
C VAL A 103 -12.25 -19.45 1.66
N PHE A 104 -12.52 -19.87 2.90
CA PHE A 104 -11.72 -19.47 4.05
C PHE A 104 -10.26 -19.94 3.94
N TRP A 105 -10.03 -21.21 3.60
CA TRP A 105 -8.68 -21.74 3.38
C TRP A 105 -7.96 -21.04 2.22
N MET A 106 -8.67 -20.69 1.15
CA MET A 106 -8.11 -19.94 0.02
C MET A 106 -7.71 -18.51 0.41
N MET A 107 -8.53 -17.80 1.19
CA MET A 107 -8.21 -16.46 1.71
C MET A 107 -7.00 -16.49 2.64
N LEU A 108 -6.96 -17.48 3.54
CA LEU A 108 -5.84 -17.67 4.46
C LEU A 108 -4.55 -17.96 3.67
N GLY A 109 -4.61 -18.87 2.69
CA GLY A 109 -3.48 -19.18 1.82
C GLY A 109 -2.95 -17.96 1.05
N LEU A 110 -3.85 -17.17 0.44
CA LEU A 110 -3.47 -15.93 -0.25
C LEU A 110 -2.81 -14.93 0.70
N SER A 111 -3.31 -14.77 1.93
CA SER A 111 -2.71 -13.88 2.94
C SER A 111 -1.33 -14.34 3.40
N LEU A 112 -1.10 -15.65 3.48
CA LEU A 112 0.22 -16.17 3.87
C LEU A 112 1.24 -15.95 2.73
N ILE A 113 0.79 -16.13 1.48
CA ILE A 113 1.62 -15.91 0.29
C ILE A 113 1.99 -14.43 0.15
N THR A 114 1.04 -13.50 0.38
CA THR A 114 1.35 -12.05 0.35
C THR A 114 2.38 -11.68 1.39
N PHE A 115 2.22 -12.19 2.62
CA PHE A 115 3.17 -11.93 3.71
C PHE A 115 4.56 -12.45 3.38
N ALA A 116 4.67 -13.70 2.90
CA ALA A 116 5.93 -14.28 2.50
C ALA A 116 6.59 -13.49 1.36
N ALA A 117 5.84 -13.15 0.30
CA ALA A 117 6.35 -12.37 -0.83
C ALA A 117 6.85 -10.99 -0.39
N ALA A 118 6.12 -10.30 0.50
CA ALA A 118 6.52 -9.01 1.03
C ALA A 118 7.81 -9.07 1.86
N PHE A 119 7.91 -10.10 2.69
CA PHE A 119 9.11 -10.33 3.50
C PHE A 119 10.33 -10.61 2.62
N LEU A 120 10.20 -11.53 1.65
CA LEU A 120 11.27 -11.87 0.69
C LEU A 120 11.69 -10.68 -0.17
N GLN A 121 10.72 -9.88 -0.64
CA GLN A 121 11.00 -8.64 -1.35
C GLN A 121 11.86 -7.71 -0.48
N ARG A 122 11.38 -7.36 0.73
CA ARG A 122 12.06 -6.39 1.59
C ARG A 122 13.47 -6.87 1.96
N LEU A 123 13.63 -8.13 2.33
CA LEU A 123 14.95 -8.70 2.63
C LEU A 123 15.92 -8.59 1.46
N THR A 124 15.46 -8.87 0.24
CA THR A 124 16.33 -8.84 -0.95
C THR A 124 16.83 -7.42 -1.25
N TRP A 125 15.96 -6.42 -1.09
CA TRP A 125 16.31 -5.01 -1.24
C TRP A 125 17.26 -4.53 -0.13
N GLU A 126 17.01 -4.91 1.12
CA GLU A 126 17.87 -4.58 2.27
C GLU A 126 19.30 -5.12 2.06
N ILE A 127 19.43 -6.39 1.69
CA ILE A 127 20.73 -7.05 1.45
C ILE A 127 21.47 -6.35 0.29
N SER A 128 20.76 -6.01 -0.79
CA SER A 128 21.34 -5.30 -1.92
C SER A 128 21.82 -3.91 -1.52
N ALA A 129 21.03 -3.17 -0.73
CA ALA A 129 21.39 -1.83 -0.28
C ALA A 129 22.63 -1.82 0.62
N VAL A 130 22.72 -2.74 1.59
CA VAL A 130 23.90 -2.88 2.48
C VAL A 130 25.17 -3.11 1.65
N ARG A 131 25.10 -3.99 0.65
CA ARG A 131 26.25 -4.31 -0.22
C ARG A 131 26.70 -3.12 -1.06
N GLN A 132 25.75 -2.39 -1.65
CA GLN A 132 26.04 -1.23 -2.47
C GLN A 132 26.64 -0.10 -1.64
N VAL A 133 26.08 0.18 -0.46
CA VAL A 133 26.57 1.22 0.45
C VAL A 133 27.95 0.90 0.98
N PHE A 134 28.23 -0.36 1.33
CA PHE A 134 29.57 -0.77 1.77
C PHE A 134 30.64 -0.53 0.70
N ARG A 135 30.32 -0.79 -0.57
CA ARG A 135 31.22 -0.52 -1.70
C ARG A 135 31.47 0.97 -1.90
N VAL A 136 30.42 1.78 -1.82
CA VAL A 136 30.53 3.25 -1.89
C VAL A 136 31.41 3.77 -0.77
N LYS A 137 31.18 3.33 0.48
CA LYS A 137 32.03 3.69 1.65
C LYS A 137 33.50 3.31 1.40
N LYS A 138 33.77 2.08 0.91
CA LYS A 138 35.14 1.63 0.59
C LYS A 138 35.81 2.48 -0.50
N ALA A 139 35.11 2.77 -1.59
CA ALA A 139 35.64 3.58 -2.68
C ALA A 139 35.90 5.03 -2.24
N TYR A 140 34.98 5.60 -1.46
CA TYR A 140 35.12 6.95 -0.91
C TYR A 140 36.33 7.05 0.02
N ILE A 141 36.48 6.13 0.97
CA ILE A 141 37.65 6.09 1.87
C ILE A 141 38.94 5.94 1.06
N SER A 142 38.97 5.03 0.07
CA SER A 142 40.15 4.88 -0.78
C SER A 142 40.53 6.18 -1.50
N LYS A 143 39.57 6.97 -1.98
CA LYS A 143 39.83 8.28 -2.60
C LYS A 143 40.24 9.33 -1.59
N LEU A 144 39.64 9.33 -0.40
CA LEU A 144 39.98 10.24 0.69
C LEU A 144 41.45 10.11 1.12
N LEU A 145 42.00 8.88 1.13
CA LEU A 145 43.42 8.65 1.44
C LEU A 145 44.40 9.19 0.37
N HIS A 146 43.95 9.47 -0.85
CA HIS A 146 44.80 9.98 -1.94
C HIS A 146 44.60 11.49 -2.18
N MET A 147 43.89 12.19 -1.30
CA MET A 147 43.65 13.62 -1.41
C MET A 147 44.77 14.44 -0.75
N ASP A 148 44.95 15.67 -1.23
CA ASP A 148 45.98 16.58 -0.73
C ASP A 148 45.77 16.89 0.76
N VAL A 149 46.87 16.86 1.52
CA VAL A 149 46.87 17.13 2.98
C VAL A 149 46.33 18.53 3.29
N ALA A 150 46.64 19.52 2.45
CA ALA A 150 46.13 20.88 2.60
C ALA A 150 44.60 20.97 2.51
N TRP A 151 43.95 20.10 1.71
CA TRP A 151 42.50 20.03 1.66
C TRP A 151 41.94 19.39 2.93
N LEU A 152 42.58 18.33 3.43
CA LEU A 152 42.12 17.63 4.64
C LEU A 152 42.25 18.50 5.89
N GLU A 153 43.31 19.30 5.98
CA GLU A 153 43.55 20.26 7.07
C GLU A 153 42.60 21.47 7.03
N SER A 154 42.00 21.78 5.87
CA SER A 154 41.05 22.88 5.75
C SER A 154 39.68 22.60 6.40
N ARG A 155 39.38 21.34 6.74
CA ARG A 155 38.12 20.93 7.38
C ARG A 155 38.30 20.55 8.84
N HIS A 156 37.23 20.66 9.62
CA HIS A 156 37.28 20.30 11.03
C HIS A 156 37.47 18.78 11.21
N SER A 157 38.24 18.39 12.24
CA SER A 157 38.46 16.97 12.53
C SER A 157 37.12 16.25 12.76
N GLY A 158 36.87 15.18 12.01
CA GLY A 158 35.64 14.39 12.09
C GLY A 158 34.48 14.84 11.18
N GLU A 159 34.52 16.05 10.63
CA GLU A 159 33.45 16.58 9.76
C GLU A 159 33.30 15.74 8.48
N VAL A 160 34.41 15.34 7.87
CA VAL A 160 34.42 14.51 6.65
C VAL A 160 33.86 13.10 6.93
N ALA A 161 34.12 12.55 8.12
CA ALA A 161 33.63 11.24 8.51
C ALA A 161 32.12 11.25 8.77
N ALA A 162 31.62 12.30 9.43
CA ALA A 162 30.19 12.52 9.63
C ALA A 162 29.46 12.69 8.28
N MET A 163 29.97 13.56 7.41
CA MET A 163 29.41 13.79 6.08
C MET A 163 29.35 12.50 5.23
N LEU A 164 30.39 11.66 5.30
CA LEU A 164 30.39 10.36 4.63
C LEU A 164 29.29 9.44 5.18
N HIS A 165 29.12 9.41 6.50
CA HIS A 165 28.10 8.59 7.14
C HIS A 165 26.70 9.03 6.68
N ASP A 166 26.40 10.32 6.78
CA ASP A 166 25.11 10.89 6.40
C ASP A 166 24.76 10.66 4.92
N HIS A 167 25.73 10.86 4.02
CA HIS A 167 25.53 10.59 2.60
C HIS A 167 25.31 9.11 2.31
N ALA A 168 26.07 8.23 2.97
CA ALA A 168 25.94 6.81 2.76
C ALA A 168 24.62 6.26 3.32
N ASP A 169 24.13 6.81 4.42
CA ASP A 169 22.83 6.46 5.00
C ASP A 169 21.68 7.01 4.16
N SER A 170 21.81 8.20 3.58
CA SER A 170 20.85 8.73 2.61
C SER A 170 20.76 7.83 1.36
N ILE A 171 21.89 7.36 0.86
CA ILE A 171 21.94 6.39 -0.26
C ILE A 171 21.31 5.06 0.16
N TYR A 172 21.58 4.59 1.38
CA TYR A 172 20.98 3.37 1.93
C TYR A 172 19.46 3.45 1.92
N GLN A 173 18.89 4.49 2.54
CA GLN A 173 17.44 4.70 2.62
C GLN A 173 16.81 4.85 1.24
N GLY A 174 17.49 5.55 0.32
CA GLY A 174 17.09 5.65 -1.08
C GLY A 174 16.87 4.28 -1.73
N ILE A 175 17.83 3.37 -1.54
CA ILE A 175 17.85 2.07 -2.23
C ILE A 175 17.01 1.02 -1.50
N ALA A 176 17.10 0.99 -0.17
CA ALA A 176 16.44 -0.01 0.67
C ALA A 176 14.94 0.22 0.81
N ASP A 177 14.49 1.48 0.89
CA ASP A 177 13.10 1.82 1.22
C ASP A 177 12.38 2.56 0.09
N HIS A 178 12.94 3.68 -0.37
CA HIS A 178 12.24 4.53 -1.33
C HIS A 178 12.08 3.90 -2.73
N LEU A 179 13.13 3.27 -3.27
CA LEU A 179 13.07 2.58 -4.56
C LEU A 179 12.03 1.45 -4.60
N PRO A 180 12.08 0.43 -3.70
CA PRO A 180 11.10 -0.65 -3.73
C PRO A 180 9.67 -0.16 -3.45
N MET A 181 9.50 0.83 -2.58
CA MET A 181 8.18 1.41 -2.30
C MET A 181 7.59 2.11 -3.54
N THR A 182 8.40 2.86 -4.28
CA THR A 182 7.95 3.53 -5.50
C THR A 182 7.52 2.52 -6.57
N ILE A 183 8.32 1.47 -6.77
CA ILE A 183 8.01 0.38 -7.72
C ILE A 183 6.71 -0.32 -7.30
N PHE A 184 6.55 -0.62 -6.02
CA PHE A 184 5.34 -1.24 -5.47
C PHE A 184 4.10 -0.38 -5.70
N ILE A 185 4.16 0.91 -5.39
CA ILE A 185 3.02 1.84 -5.55
C ILE A 185 2.59 1.91 -7.02
N ILE A 186 3.53 2.03 -7.95
CA ILE A 186 3.23 2.10 -9.39
C ILE A 186 2.61 0.78 -9.87
N ALA A 187 3.19 -0.36 -9.50
CA ALA A 187 2.67 -1.67 -9.88
C ALA A 187 1.26 -1.91 -9.32
N ASN A 188 1.05 -1.56 -8.04
CA ASN A 188 -0.24 -1.69 -7.37
C ASN A 188 -1.28 -0.75 -7.98
N LEU A 189 -0.90 0.48 -8.33
CA LEU A 189 -1.77 1.43 -9.03
C LEU A 189 -2.26 0.84 -10.36
N ILE A 190 -1.36 0.25 -11.16
CA ILE A 190 -1.73 -0.37 -12.43
C ILE A 190 -2.64 -1.59 -12.20
N ALA A 191 -2.28 -2.46 -11.26
CA ALA A 191 -3.05 -3.67 -10.96
C ALA A 191 -4.47 -3.35 -10.47
N THR A 192 -4.60 -2.44 -9.50
CA THR A 192 -5.90 -1.96 -8.99
C THR A 192 -6.74 -1.33 -10.09
N LEU A 193 -6.15 -0.48 -10.94
CA LEU A 193 -6.86 0.20 -12.02
C LEU A 193 -7.42 -0.80 -13.03
N ILE A 194 -6.63 -1.80 -13.44
CA ILE A 194 -7.10 -2.88 -14.33
C ILE A 194 -8.29 -3.62 -13.71
N VAL A 195 -8.18 -4.06 -12.45
CA VAL A 195 -9.25 -4.81 -11.76
C VAL A 195 -10.53 -3.98 -11.62
N CYS A 196 -10.42 -2.68 -11.30
CA CYS A 196 -11.55 -1.78 -11.22
C CYS A 196 -12.28 -1.63 -12.57
N PHE A 197 -11.54 -1.44 -13.66
CA PHE A 197 -12.15 -1.33 -14.99
C PHE A 197 -12.83 -2.63 -15.46
N LEU A 198 -12.29 -3.80 -15.10
CA LEU A 198 -12.88 -5.09 -15.46
C LEU A 198 -14.19 -5.39 -14.72
N THR A 199 -14.32 -4.95 -13.47
CA THR A 199 -15.51 -5.26 -12.65
C THR A 199 -16.69 -4.35 -12.97
N GLN A 200 -16.53 -3.02 -12.90
CA GLN A 200 -17.61 -2.06 -13.14
C GLN A 200 -17.09 -0.73 -13.72
N TRP A 201 -16.87 -0.70 -15.04
CA TRP A 201 -16.34 0.47 -15.74
C TRP A 201 -17.15 1.77 -15.53
N LYS A 202 -18.47 1.69 -15.38
CA LYS A 202 -19.34 2.86 -15.16
C LYS A 202 -19.06 3.55 -13.81
N THR A 203 -18.99 2.77 -12.73
CA THR A 203 -18.73 3.29 -11.37
C THR A 203 -17.31 3.82 -11.24
N THR A 204 -16.34 3.14 -11.87
CA THR A 204 -14.93 3.56 -11.85
C THR A 204 -14.71 4.91 -12.52
N LEU A 205 -15.36 5.20 -13.66
CA LEU A 205 -15.25 6.49 -14.35
C LEU A 205 -15.72 7.65 -13.47
N VAL A 206 -16.82 7.47 -12.74
CA VAL A 206 -17.34 8.48 -11.80
C VAL A 206 -16.37 8.71 -10.64
N MET A 207 -15.73 7.65 -10.12
CA MET A 207 -14.71 7.81 -9.09
C MET A 207 -13.44 8.49 -9.60
N LEU A 208 -13.09 8.27 -10.87
CA LEU A 208 -11.90 8.86 -11.48
C LEU A 208 -12.01 10.39 -11.62
N THR A 209 -13.22 10.94 -11.76
CA THR A 209 -13.42 12.40 -11.75
C THR A 209 -13.18 13.04 -10.37
N ALA A 210 -13.24 12.26 -9.28
CA ALA A 210 -12.90 12.73 -7.95
C ALA A 210 -11.37 12.72 -7.67
N ILE A 211 -10.57 11.94 -8.41
CA ILE A 211 -9.12 11.93 -8.24
C ILE A 211 -8.46 13.31 -8.46
N PRO A 212 -8.75 14.07 -9.55
CA PRO A 212 -8.11 15.37 -9.76
C PRO A 212 -8.47 16.39 -8.68
N ILE A 213 -9.70 16.39 -8.15
CA ILE A 213 -10.08 17.31 -7.07
C ILE A 213 -9.25 17.04 -5.81
N LEU A 214 -9.02 15.75 -5.48
CA LEU A 214 -8.17 15.36 -4.36
C LEU A 214 -6.72 15.79 -4.56
N ILE A 215 -6.17 15.62 -5.76
CA ILE A 215 -4.79 16.02 -6.07
C ILE A 215 -4.63 17.54 -5.90
N ILE A 216 -5.57 18.34 -6.41
CA ILE A 216 -5.54 19.80 -6.27
C ILE A 216 -5.57 20.21 -4.79
N THR A 217 -6.51 19.64 -4.01
CA THR A 217 -6.59 19.91 -2.56
C THR A 217 -5.30 19.55 -1.84
N ARG A 218 -4.69 18.40 -2.18
CA ARG A 218 -3.40 17.98 -1.60
C ARG A 218 -2.28 18.97 -1.92
N ILE A 219 -2.16 19.41 -3.17
CA ILE A 219 -1.12 20.37 -3.57
C ILE A 219 -1.28 21.71 -2.83
N ILE A 220 -2.52 22.22 -2.73
CA ILE A 220 -2.81 23.46 -2.01
C ILE A 220 -2.45 23.31 -0.52
N PHE A 221 -2.89 22.21 0.10
CA PHE A 221 -2.61 21.93 1.51
C PHE A 221 -1.11 21.81 1.78
N THR A 222 -0.37 21.06 0.96
CA THR A 222 1.09 20.91 1.11
C THR A 222 1.81 22.25 0.98
N LYS A 223 1.44 23.09 -0.01
CA LYS A 223 2.05 24.42 -0.15
C LYS A 223 1.79 25.31 1.05
N TRP A 224 0.57 25.34 1.54
CA TRP A 224 0.20 26.11 2.72
C TRP A 224 0.96 25.62 3.96
N PHE A 225 0.99 24.31 4.18
CA PHE A 225 1.66 23.69 5.32
C PHE A 225 3.17 23.93 5.31
N CYS A 226 3.84 23.78 4.16
CA CYS A 226 5.27 24.07 4.03
C CYS A 226 5.59 25.53 4.32
N LYS A 227 4.75 26.47 3.86
CA LYS A 227 4.94 27.89 4.14
C LYS A 227 4.86 28.19 5.64
N THR A 228 3.84 27.67 6.32
CA THR A 228 3.68 27.84 7.77
C THR A 228 4.87 27.24 8.52
N LEU A 229 5.36 26.07 8.11
CA LEU A 229 6.55 25.44 8.69
C LEU A 229 7.81 26.31 8.54
N GLU A 230 8.00 26.93 7.38
CA GLU A 230 9.13 27.81 7.12
C GLU A 230 9.07 29.07 7.99
N ASP A 231 7.89 29.68 8.14
CA ASP A 231 7.67 30.84 9.00
C ASP A 231 7.98 30.51 10.48
N GLU A 232 7.55 29.33 10.96
CA GLU A 232 7.84 28.84 12.31
C GLU A 232 9.34 28.59 12.55
N GLN A 233 10.02 27.95 11.59
CA GLN A 233 11.47 27.72 11.67
C GLN A 233 12.26 29.03 11.72
N GLN A 234 11.84 30.04 10.96
CA GLN A 234 12.47 31.36 10.98
C GLN A 234 12.24 32.07 12.32
N LEU A 235 11.05 31.96 12.91
CA LEU A 235 10.77 32.53 14.23
C LEU A 235 11.63 31.87 15.31
N GLN A 236 11.74 30.54 15.30
CA GLN A 236 12.62 29.81 16.22
C GLN A 236 14.09 30.23 16.06
N GLY A 237 14.55 30.43 14.82
CA GLY A 237 15.89 30.94 14.54
C GLY A 237 16.11 32.36 15.11
N LYS A 238 15.13 33.25 14.97
CA LYS A 238 15.19 34.60 15.56
C LYS A 238 15.23 34.58 17.08
N LEU A 239 14.41 33.73 17.71
CA LEU A 239 14.38 33.56 19.17
C LEU A 239 15.72 33.02 19.69
N ALA A 240 16.31 32.03 19.00
CA ALA A 240 17.62 31.49 19.35
C ALA A 240 18.72 32.57 19.28
N ASN A 241 18.72 33.39 18.23
CA ASN A 241 19.67 34.50 18.09
C ASN A 241 19.51 35.54 19.21
N LEU A 242 18.27 35.95 19.51
CA LEU A 242 18.01 36.91 20.59
C LEU A 242 18.46 36.37 21.96
N VAL A 243 18.18 35.10 22.25
CA VAL A 243 18.66 34.45 23.48
C VAL A 243 20.19 34.47 23.55
N GLN A 244 20.87 34.17 22.44
CA GLN A 244 22.33 34.23 22.37
C GLN A 244 22.87 35.66 22.62
N GLU A 245 22.24 36.68 22.04
CA GLU A 245 22.61 38.08 22.27
C GLU A 245 22.44 38.47 23.74
N THR A 246 21.33 38.08 24.37
CA THR A 246 21.11 38.38 25.80
C THR A 246 22.11 37.68 26.72
N PHE A 247 22.47 36.42 26.44
CA PHE A 247 23.50 35.70 27.19
C PHE A 247 24.89 36.27 26.98
N ASN A 248 25.22 36.76 25.78
CA ASN A 248 26.52 37.39 25.53
C ASN A 248 26.66 38.77 26.21
N CYS A 249 25.55 39.43 26.53
CA CYS A 249 25.53 40.74 27.19
C CYS A 249 25.54 40.67 28.73
N ILE A 250 25.29 39.50 29.32
CA ILE A 250 25.38 39.23 30.78
C ILE A 250 26.78 38.71 31.11
#